data_AF-A0A1I4XQ66-F1
#
_entry.id   AF-A0A1I4XQ66-F1
#
_cell.length_a   1.000
_cell.length_b   1.000
_cell.length_c   1.000
_cell.angle_alpha   90.00
_cell.angle_beta   90.00
_cell.angle_gamma   90.00
#
_symmetry.space_group_name_H-M   'P 1'
#
loop_
_entity.id
_entity.type
_entity.pdbx_description
1 polymer ?
#
loop_
_entity_poly.entity_id
_entity_poly.type
_entity_poly.pdbx_seq_one_letter_code
_entity_poly.pdbx_strand_id
1 'polypeptide(L)'
;MSHVVISSFENVATGDLQSQGESVAVFESEVAARAHLARRSAILQSAVGIARAADPKATFITWLLLLRMPLAVDGVEEALEDLELILEETESIEDPFGELVVDYEGSRHEPAGNFDYACADALRDLEAWLS
;
A
#
# COMPACT_ATOMS: atom_id res chain seq x y z
N MET A 1 2.44 -11.52 16.84
CA MET A 1 2.81 -10.47 15.87
C MET A 1 1.93 -10.66 14.67
N SER A 2 1.24 -9.60 14.27
CA SER A 2 0.38 -9.60 13.08
C SER A 2 1.15 -9.01 11.89
N HIS A 3 0.65 -9.27 10.68
CA HIS A 3 1.18 -8.74 9.44
C HIS A 3 0.06 -8.02 8.71
N VAL A 4 0.34 -6.83 8.19
CA VAL A 4 -0.65 -6.00 7.51
C VAL A 4 -0.20 -5.84 6.06
N VAL A 5 -1.08 -6.16 5.13
CA VAL A 5 -0.90 -5.84 3.71
C VAL A 5 -1.72 -4.60 3.41
N ILE A 6 -1.07 -3.52 2.97
CA ILE A 6 -1.72 -2.30 2.50
C ILE A 6 -1.46 -2.18 1.00
N SER A 7 -2.46 -1.75 0.23
CA SER A 7 -2.35 -1.56 -1.20
C SER A 7 -3.10 -0.31 -1.67
N SER A 8 -2.54 0.36 -2.66
CA SER A 8 -3.15 1.50 -3.35
C SER A 8 -3.17 1.30 -4.86
N PHE A 9 -4.18 1.89 -5.50
CA PHE A 9 -4.29 2.13 -6.93
C PHE A 9 -4.88 3.51 -7.13
N GLU A 10 -4.07 4.40 -7.71
CA GLU A 10 -4.38 5.80 -7.87
C GLU A 10 -4.32 6.21 -9.32
N ASN A 11 -5.31 6.98 -9.76
CA ASN A 11 -5.21 7.70 -11.02
C ASN A 11 -4.59 9.07 -10.77
N VAL A 12 -3.43 9.33 -11.37
CA VAL A 12 -2.63 10.54 -11.13
C VAL A 12 -3.37 11.83 -11.48
N ALA A 13 -4.31 11.79 -12.45
CA ALA A 13 -5.04 12.98 -12.89
C ALA A 13 -6.24 13.33 -12.00
N THR A 14 -6.83 12.32 -11.34
CA THR A 14 -8.08 12.48 -10.57
C THR A 14 -7.84 12.40 -9.07
N GLY A 15 -6.72 11.80 -8.64
CA GLY A 15 -6.45 11.56 -7.23
C GLY A 15 -7.41 10.54 -6.61
N ASP A 16 -8.16 9.79 -7.42
CA ASP A 16 -9.06 8.75 -6.92
C ASP A 16 -8.23 7.66 -6.25
N LEU A 17 -8.16 7.73 -4.91
CA LEU A 17 -7.68 6.67 -4.04
C LEU A 17 -8.74 5.56 -4.06
N GLN A 18 -8.29 4.30 -4.13
CA GLN A 18 -9.18 3.15 -3.96
C GLN A 18 -10.10 3.32 -2.74
N SER A 19 -11.35 2.86 -2.86
CA SER A 19 -12.25 2.75 -1.71
C SER A 19 -11.63 1.86 -0.63
N GLN A 20 -11.65 2.32 0.62
CA GLN A 20 -11.01 1.73 1.81
C GLN A 20 -11.24 0.20 2.00
N GLY A 21 -12.30 -0.38 1.42
CA GLY A 21 -12.73 -1.76 1.67
C GLY A 21 -11.87 -2.89 1.07
N GLU A 22 -10.91 -2.62 0.18
CA GLU A 22 -9.99 -3.65 -0.36
C GLU A 22 -8.50 -3.37 -0.11
N SER A 23 -8.18 -2.23 0.48
CA SER A 23 -6.81 -1.73 0.55
C SER A 23 -5.99 -2.37 1.67
N VAL A 24 -6.62 -2.79 2.77
CA VAL A 24 -5.92 -3.28 3.98
C VAL A 24 -6.39 -4.68 4.36
N ALA A 25 -5.44 -5.57 4.68
CA ALA A 25 -5.73 -6.91 5.19
C ALA A 25 -4.74 -7.31 6.30
N VAL A 26 -5.23 -7.95 7.35
CA VAL A 26 -4.45 -8.39 8.52
C VAL A 26 -4.30 -9.91 8.51
N PHE A 27 -3.12 -10.39 8.89
CA PHE A 27 -2.77 -11.81 8.92
C PHE A 27 -1.97 -12.15 10.19
N GLU A 28 -2.27 -13.30 10.79
CA GLU A 28 -1.46 -13.86 11.88
C GLU A 28 -0.13 -14.47 11.38
N SER A 29 0.01 -14.69 10.07
CA SER A 29 1.15 -15.39 9.46
C SER A 29 1.76 -14.60 8.30
N GLU A 30 3.09 -14.44 8.31
CA GLU A 30 3.84 -13.82 7.21
C GLU A 30 3.62 -14.56 5.88
N VAL A 31 3.55 -15.89 5.91
CA VAL A 31 3.35 -16.71 4.71
C VAL A 31 2.00 -16.41 4.06
N ALA A 32 0.94 -16.30 4.87
CA ALA A 32 -0.38 -15.93 4.39
C ALA A 32 -0.41 -14.50 3.86
N ALA A 33 0.28 -13.58 4.54
CA ALA A 33 0.38 -12.18 4.13
C ALA A 33 1.13 -12.03 2.80
N ARG A 34 2.25 -12.72 2.61
CA ARG A 34 3.00 -12.74 1.33
C ARG A 34 2.18 -13.34 0.20
N ALA A 35 1.43 -14.42 0.45
CA ALA A 35 0.53 -14.99 -0.55
C ALA A 35 -0.58 -13.99 -0.93
N HIS A 36 -1.09 -13.22 0.03
CA HIS A 36 -2.05 -12.18 -0.24
C HIS A 36 -1.45 -11.01 -1.03
N LEU A 37 -0.23 -10.57 -0.70
CA LEU A 37 0.50 -9.52 -1.41
C LEU A 37 0.69 -9.89 -2.88
N ALA A 38 1.19 -11.10 -3.17
CA ALA A 38 1.36 -11.58 -4.54
C ALA A 38 0.03 -11.63 -5.32
N ARG A 39 -1.05 -12.06 -4.66
CA ARG A 39 -2.40 -12.06 -5.24
C ARG A 39 -2.87 -10.64 -5.55
N ARG A 40 -2.68 -9.69 -4.63
CA ARG A 40 -3.10 -8.29 -4.82
C ARG A 40 -2.28 -7.61 -5.90
N SER A 41 -0.97 -7.86 -5.99
CA SER A 41 -0.13 -7.36 -7.09
C SER A 41 -0.71 -7.73 -8.45
N ALA A 42 -1.06 -9.01 -8.64
CA ALA A 42 -1.70 -9.46 -9.89
C ALA A 42 -3.05 -8.78 -10.17
N ILE A 43 -3.87 -8.54 -9.13
CA ILE A 43 -5.15 -7.83 -9.27
C ILE A 43 -4.94 -6.39 -9.70
N LEU A 44 -3.98 -5.67 -9.10
CA LEU A 44 -3.69 -4.28 -9.44
C LEU A 44 -3.14 -4.13 -10.86
N GLN A 45 -2.25 -5.04 -11.28
CA GLN A 45 -1.77 -5.09 -12.66
C GLN A 45 -2.92 -5.30 -13.66
N SER A 46 -3.87 -6.18 -13.33
CA SER A 46 -5.07 -6.37 -14.15
C SER A 46 -5.96 -5.12 -14.15
N ALA A 47 -6.10 -4.43 -13.03
CA ALA A 47 -6.90 -3.21 -12.91
C ALA A 47 -6.34 -2.07 -13.77
N VAL A 48 -5.01 -1.90 -13.80
CA VAL A 48 -4.32 -0.96 -14.70
C VAL A 48 -4.65 -1.27 -16.16
N GLY A 49 -4.60 -2.54 -16.55
CA GLY A 49 -4.91 -2.98 -17.92
C GLY A 49 -6.36 -2.67 -18.32
N ILE A 50 -7.31 -2.92 -17.42
CA ILE A 50 -8.74 -2.61 -17.63
C ILE A 50 -8.96 -1.10 -17.73
N ALA A 51 -8.37 -0.33 -16.82
CA ALA A 51 -8.52 1.13 -16.80
C ALA A 51 -7.94 1.77 -18.08
N ARG A 52 -6.79 1.28 -18.56
CA ARG A 52 -6.19 1.74 -19.82
C ARG A 52 -7.00 1.41 -21.07
N ALA A 53 -7.82 0.36 -21.03
CA ALA A 53 -8.71 0.06 -22.15
C ALA A 53 -9.79 1.16 -22.30
N ALA A 54 -10.18 1.82 -21.20
CA ALA A 54 -11.13 2.93 -21.21
C ALA A 54 -10.46 4.27 -21.50
N ASP A 55 -9.26 4.52 -20.95
CA ASP A 55 -8.44 5.70 -21.22
C ASP A 55 -6.97 5.32 -21.46
N PRO A 56 -6.53 5.20 -22.74
CA PRO A 56 -5.17 4.80 -23.09
C PRO A 56 -4.08 5.80 -22.64
N LYS A 57 -4.45 7.03 -22.28
CA LYS A 57 -3.52 8.07 -21.86
C LYS A 57 -3.46 8.24 -20.35
N ALA A 58 -4.32 7.56 -19.60
CA ALA A 58 -4.33 7.64 -18.15
C ALA A 58 -3.03 7.10 -17.55
N THR A 59 -2.56 7.81 -16.53
CA THR A 59 -1.41 7.44 -15.72
C THR A 59 -1.89 6.99 -14.36
N PHE A 60 -1.31 5.91 -13.85
CA PHE A 60 -1.67 5.34 -12.56
C PHE A 60 -0.44 5.12 -11.69
N ILE A 61 -0.63 5.11 -10.37
CA ILE A 61 0.34 4.64 -9.40
C ILE A 61 -0.29 3.45 -8.68
N THR A 62 0.44 2.35 -8.56
CA THR A 62 0.09 1.24 -7.68
C THR A 62 1.21 1.02 -6.70
N TRP A 63 0.89 0.78 -5.44
CA TRP A 63 1.88 0.30 -4.48
C TRP A 63 1.25 -0.69 -3.51
N LEU A 64 2.06 -1.61 -2.99
CA LEU A 64 1.71 -2.59 -1.97
C LEU A 64 2.81 -2.65 -0.93
N LEU A 65 2.42 -2.69 0.33
CA LEU A 65 3.29 -2.83 1.48
C LEU A 65 2.87 -4.06 2.27
N LEU A 66 3.85 -4.84 2.69
CA LEU A 66 3.69 -5.80 3.78
C LEU A 66 4.41 -5.26 4.99
N LEU A 67 3.66 -4.94 6.04
CA LEU A 67 4.16 -4.47 7.31
C LEU A 67 4.10 -5.58 8.36
N ARG A 68 5.10 -5.66 9.23
CA ARG A 68 5.06 -6.48 10.44
C ARG A 68 4.73 -5.58 11.61
N MET A 69 3.57 -5.83 12.23
CA MET A 69 3.13 -5.06 13.38
C MET A 69 3.96 -5.41 14.62
N PRO A 70 4.32 -4.41 15.45
CA PRO A 70 5.08 -4.65 16.67
C PRO A 70 4.28 -5.47 17.70
N LEU A 71 2.95 -5.30 17.69
CA LEU A 71 2.01 -6.05 18.52
C LEU A 71 1.09 -6.93 17.65
N ALA A 72 0.35 -7.82 18.31
CA ALA A 72 -0.74 -8.50 17.64
C ALA A 72 -1.93 -7.54 17.56
N VAL A 73 -2.55 -7.47 16.40
CA VAL A 73 -3.78 -6.71 16.15
C VAL A 73 -4.86 -7.67 15.66
N ASP A 74 -6.09 -7.48 16.13
CA ASP A 74 -7.25 -8.35 15.91
C ASP A 74 -8.03 -7.97 14.64
N GLY A 75 -7.79 -6.77 14.09
CA GLY A 75 -8.54 -6.26 12.94
C GLY A 75 -7.88 -5.11 12.20
N VAL A 76 -8.51 -4.68 11.11
CA VAL A 76 -8.04 -3.58 10.26
C VAL A 76 -8.09 -2.24 11.00
N GLU A 77 -9.15 -1.98 11.76
CA GLU A 77 -9.30 -0.72 12.51
C GLU A 77 -8.16 -0.55 13.52
N GLU A 78 -7.96 -1.55 14.39
CA GLU A 78 -6.83 -1.57 15.34
C GLU A 78 -5.47 -1.50 14.64
N ALA A 79 -5.30 -2.18 13.49
CA ALA A 79 -4.07 -2.06 12.73
C ALA A 79 -3.80 -0.65 12.22
N LEU A 80 -4.84 0.09 11.82
CA LEU A 80 -4.71 1.47 11.34
C LEU A 80 -4.47 2.43 12.51
N GLU A 81 -5.19 2.26 13.62
CA GLU A 81 -4.98 3.02 14.86
C GLU A 81 -3.54 2.83 15.38
N ASP A 82 -3.03 1.60 15.38
CA ASP A 82 -1.65 1.31 15.77
C ASP A 82 -0.62 1.99 14.85
N LEU A 83 -0.89 2.05 13.54
CA LEU A 83 0.00 2.74 12.58
C LEU A 83 -0.05 4.26 12.75
N GLU A 84 -1.22 4.83 13.02
CA GLU A 84 -1.39 6.25 13.35
C GLU A 84 -0.63 6.61 14.64
N LEU A 85 -0.78 5.80 15.69
CA LEU A 85 -0.04 5.98 16.95
C LEU A 85 1.48 5.94 16.75
N ILE A 86 1.97 5.05 15.87
CA ILE A 86 3.40 5.01 15.52
C ILE A 86 3.84 6.36 14.94
N LEU A 87 3.07 6.98 14.05
CA LEU A 87 3.39 8.30 13.50
C LEU A 87 3.43 9.36 14.59
N GLU A 88 2.41 9.42 15.45
CA GLU A 88 2.32 10.37 16.56
C GLU A 88 3.51 10.28 17.53
N GLU A 89 3.97 9.06 17.83
CA GLU A 89 5.09 8.84 18.76
C GLU A 89 6.46 9.03 18.09
N THR A 90 6.52 9.08 16.76
CA THR A 90 7.77 9.14 15.99
C THR A 90 7.94 10.41 15.16
N GLU A 91 7.18 11.48 15.42
CA GLU A 91 7.15 12.81 14.74
C GLU A 91 8.51 13.44 14.32
N SER A 92 9.65 12.90 14.76
CA SER A 92 11.02 13.34 14.41
C SER A 92 11.83 12.36 13.56
N ILE A 93 11.25 11.24 13.12
CA ILE A 93 11.92 10.19 12.31
C ILE A 93 11.55 10.36 10.83
N GLU A 94 12.55 10.30 9.95
CA GLU A 94 12.35 10.47 8.49
C GLU A 94 11.61 9.30 7.82
N ASP A 95 11.64 8.11 8.44
CA ASP A 95 11.01 6.88 7.94
C ASP A 95 10.44 6.05 9.11
N PRO A 96 9.30 6.46 9.69
CA PRO A 96 8.73 5.83 10.89
C PRO A 96 8.26 4.39 10.65
N PHE A 97 7.90 4.05 9.41
CA PHE A 97 7.44 2.72 9.04
C PHE A 97 8.55 1.80 8.53
N GLY A 98 9.72 2.33 8.15
CA GLY A 98 10.78 1.58 7.48
C GLY A 98 11.21 0.31 8.20
N GLU A 99 11.24 0.32 9.54
CA GLU A 99 11.57 -0.86 10.35
C GLU A 99 10.48 -1.94 10.32
N LEU A 100 9.24 -1.56 9.99
CA LEU A 100 8.08 -2.45 9.90
C LEU A 100 7.96 -3.09 8.50
N VAL A 101 8.57 -2.49 7.47
CA VAL A 101 8.45 -2.96 6.08
C VAL A 101 9.16 -4.31 5.90
N VAL A 102 8.37 -5.31 5.54
CA VAL A 102 8.84 -6.68 5.23
C VAL A 102 8.95 -6.92 3.74
N ASP A 103 8.06 -6.32 2.95
CA ASP A 103 8.04 -6.43 1.50
C ASP A 103 7.35 -5.22 0.86
N TYR A 104 7.72 -4.92 -0.38
CA TYR A 104 7.20 -3.76 -1.12
C TYR A 104 7.18 -4.04 -2.63
N GLU A 105 6.08 -3.63 -3.26
CA GLU A 105 5.98 -3.56 -4.72
C GLU A 105 5.36 -2.22 -5.11
N GLY A 106 6.01 -1.47 -6.01
CA GLY A 106 5.57 -0.15 -6.43
C GLY A 106 5.76 0.08 -7.92
N SER A 107 4.76 0.65 -8.58
CA SER A 107 4.83 0.94 -10.01
C SER A 107 4.03 2.20 -10.37
N ARG A 108 4.67 3.05 -11.18
CA ARG A 108 4.04 4.12 -11.93
C ARG A 108 3.79 3.66 -13.35
N HIS A 109 2.52 3.62 -13.73
CA HIS A 109 2.04 3.15 -15.01
C HIS A 109 1.79 4.32 -15.95
N GLU A 110 2.72 4.61 -16.87
CA GLU A 110 2.57 5.65 -17.89
C GLU A 110 2.30 5.06 -19.29
N PRO A 111 1.67 5.81 -20.22
CA PRO A 111 1.41 5.29 -21.57
C PRO A 111 2.66 4.75 -22.29
N ALA A 112 3.83 5.31 -21.97
CA ALA A 112 5.12 4.90 -22.52
C ALA A 112 5.71 3.62 -21.88
N GLY A 113 5.24 3.22 -20.70
CA GLY A 113 5.77 2.08 -19.97
C GLY A 113 5.47 2.12 -18.47
N ASN A 114 5.91 1.08 -17.77
CA ASN A 114 5.85 1.02 -16.33
C ASN A 114 7.23 1.37 -15.76
N PHE A 115 7.24 2.17 -14.70
CA PHE A 115 8.43 2.60 -13.99
C PHE A 115 8.29 2.23 -12.52
N ASP A 116 9.41 1.96 -11.86
CA ASP A 116 9.39 1.69 -10.43
C ASP A 116 8.87 2.93 -9.67
N TYR A 117 7.97 2.70 -8.72
CA TYR A 117 7.60 3.69 -7.72
C TYR A 117 8.46 3.46 -6.48
N ALA A 118 8.96 4.52 -5.85
CA ALA A 118 9.88 4.36 -4.73
C ALA A 118 9.11 4.03 -3.44
N CYS A 119 9.62 3.10 -2.64
CA CYS A 119 9.03 2.74 -1.35
C CYS A 119 8.87 3.97 -0.44
N ALA A 120 9.87 4.85 -0.42
CA ALA A 120 9.82 6.08 0.37
C ALA A 120 8.67 7.01 -0.04
N ASP A 121 8.29 7.04 -1.33
CA ASP A 121 7.14 7.83 -1.78
C ASP A 121 5.83 7.17 -1.36
N ALA A 122 5.72 5.84 -1.48
CA ALA A 122 4.56 5.10 -1.00
C ALA A 122 4.35 5.18 0.52
N LEU A 123 5.43 5.25 1.31
CA LEU A 123 5.35 5.44 2.76
C LEU A 123 4.86 6.85 3.12
N ARG A 124 5.22 7.88 2.36
CA ARG A 124 4.66 9.24 2.54
C ARG A 124 3.19 9.29 2.14
N ASP A 125 2.80 8.58 1.10
CA ASP A 125 1.38 8.47 0.72
C ASP A 125 0.58 7.76 1.80
N LEU A 126 1.15 6.70 2.41
CA LEU A 126 0.56 6.01 3.57
C LEU A 126 0.43 6.94 4.79
N GLU A 127 1.48 7.69 5.13
CA GLU A 127 1.46 8.69 6.21
C GLU A 127 0.36 9.73 5.98
N ALA A 128 0.28 10.28 4.77
CA ALA A 128 -0.75 11.25 4.40
C ALA A 128 -2.17 10.66 4.38
N TRP A 129 -2.31 9.34 4.20
CA TRP A 129 -3.60 8.66 4.26
C TRP A 129 -4.09 8.40 5.69
N LEU A 130 -3.16 8.28 6.65
CA LEU A 130 -3.44 8.06 8.07
C LEU A 130 -3.67 9.36 8.86
N SER A 131 -3.36 10.53 8.30
CA SER A 131 -3.49 11.86 8.93
C SER A 131 -4.74 12.63 8.49
#